data_AF-A0A518CZ27-F1
#
_entry.id   AF-A0A518CZ27-F1
#
_cell.length_a   1.000
_cell.length_b   1.000
_cell.length_c   1.000
_cell.angle_alpha   90.00
_cell.angle_beta   90.00
_cell.angle_gamma   90.00
#
_symmetry.space_group_name_H-M   'P 1'
#
loop_
_entity.id
_entity.type
_entity.pdbx_description
1 polymer ?
#
loop_
_entity_poly.entity_id
_entity_poly.type
_entity_poly.pdbx_seq_one_letter_code
_entity_poly.pdbx_strand_id
1 'polypeptide(L)'
;MNQSTRRTVASDPSDPTLVLRALESRLARLETGARRARLCAVGSLAALAVVTLGGFAPFFGAVQEPVPPADGLEDEAETEGAEPAPASEPADDEEPLVAPEPEPLRELVLTDEAGRRRVWLGTRKGGSCGLGLYDAVGTARSELFLTAEGESRLMLSDRRGRPRAYVGVGEEGAPLVRLADREGRPVLEAGIDPMGATRVRVVDPATGRVVELHVLEDGRPGLFLGGREGIEHVSLGLSTTDAPGLRMRDERGRVVFERP
;
A
#
# COMPACT_ATOMS: atom_id res chain seq x y z
N MET A 1 -27.70 -53.19 41.25
CA MET A 1 -27.44 -51.75 41.45
C MET A 1 -26.89 -51.19 40.15
N ASN A 2 -27.65 -50.37 39.43
CA ASN A 2 -27.39 -49.94 38.04
C ASN A 2 -26.16 -49.00 37.94
N GLN A 3 -25.19 -49.35 37.09
CA GLN A 3 -24.28 -48.39 36.48
C GLN A 3 -24.76 -48.11 35.05
N SER A 4 -25.24 -46.90 34.80
CA SER A 4 -25.61 -46.43 33.46
C SER A 4 -24.45 -45.61 32.89
N THR A 5 -23.63 -46.25 32.06
CA THR A 5 -22.51 -45.64 31.37
C THR A 5 -23.03 -44.78 30.23
N ARG A 6 -22.96 -43.45 30.35
CA ARG A 6 -23.20 -42.52 29.23
C ARG A 6 -22.09 -42.72 28.19
N ARG A 7 -22.43 -43.41 27.10
CA ARG A 7 -21.63 -43.44 25.87
C ARG A 7 -21.77 -42.09 25.18
N THR A 8 -20.72 -41.27 25.23
CA THR A 8 -20.60 -40.10 24.36
C THR A 8 -20.39 -40.62 22.94
N VAL A 9 -21.44 -40.58 22.13
CA VAL A 9 -21.36 -40.90 20.70
C VAL A 9 -20.55 -39.79 20.05
N ALA A 10 -19.34 -40.11 19.59
CA ALA A 10 -18.58 -39.23 18.73
C ALA A 10 -19.38 -39.03 17.43
N SER A 11 -19.80 -37.78 17.18
CA SER A 11 -20.55 -37.40 15.98
C SER A 11 -19.68 -37.53 14.74
N ASP A 12 -20.18 -38.25 13.74
CA ASP A 12 -19.55 -38.45 12.43
C ASP A 12 -19.39 -37.10 11.71
N PRO A 13 -18.17 -36.69 11.31
CA PRO A 13 -17.92 -35.43 10.61
C PRO A 13 -18.54 -35.36 9.21
N SER A 14 -19.13 -36.46 8.72
CA SER A 14 -19.81 -36.56 7.43
C SER A 14 -21.33 -36.36 7.51
N ASP A 15 -21.88 -36.09 8.70
CA ASP A 15 -23.32 -35.89 8.87
C ASP A 15 -23.78 -34.57 8.20
N PRO A 16 -24.58 -34.64 7.12
CA PRO A 16 -24.99 -33.46 6.36
C PRO A 16 -25.84 -32.50 7.21
N THR A 17 -26.48 -32.96 8.28
CA THR A 17 -27.28 -32.11 9.16
C THR A 17 -26.40 -31.24 10.08
N LEU A 18 -25.22 -31.72 10.46
CA LEU A 18 -24.24 -30.94 11.23
C LEU A 18 -23.56 -29.89 10.33
N VAL A 19 -23.28 -30.25 9.08
CA VAL A 19 -22.74 -29.32 8.07
C VAL A 19 -23.74 -28.21 7.77
N LEU A 20 -25.02 -28.54 7.59
CA LEU A 20 -26.09 -27.55 7.38
C LEU A 20 -26.23 -26.58 8.55
N ARG A 21 -26.25 -27.08 9.80
CA ARG A 21 -26.32 -26.21 10.99
C ARG A 21 -25.08 -25.32 11.12
N ALA A 22 -23.90 -25.85 10.78
CA ALA A 22 -22.66 -25.07 10.77
C ALA A 22 -22.70 -23.95 9.71
N LEU A 23 -23.24 -24.23 8.53
CA LEU A 23 -23.42 -23.25 7.45
C LEU A 23 -24.47 -22.20 7.79
N GLU A 24 -25.61 -22.58 8.36
CA GLU A 24 -26.64 -21.65 8.85
C GLU A 24 -26.07 -20.68 9.90
N SER A 25 -25.26 -21.19 10.82
CA SER A 25 -24.59 -20.36 11.83
C SER A 25 -23.54 -19.40 11.26
N ARG A 26 -22.91 -19.76 10.13
CA ARG A 26 -21.97 -18.91 9.40
C ARG A 26 -22.70 -17.84 8.59
N LEU A 27 -23.80 -18.21 7.94
CA LEU A 27 -24.63 -17.29 7.16
C LEU A 27 -25.25 -16.22 8.06
N ALA A 28 -25.83 -16.62 9.21
CA ALA A 28 -26.39 -15.68 10.19
C ALA A 28 -25.33 -14.70 10.75
N ARG A 29 -24.09 -15.17 10.94
CA ARG A 29 -22.95 -14.31 11.37
C ARG A 29 -22.55 -13.33 10.28
N LEU A 30 -22.53 -13.75 9.01
CA LEU A 30 -22.23 -12.89 7.87
C LEU A 30 -23.31 -11.83 7.64
N GLU A 31 -24.59 -12.20 7.74
CA GLU A 31 -25.71 -11.26 7.60
C GLU A 31 -25.73 -10.21 8.71
N THR A 32 -25.41 -10.62 9.95
CA THR A 32 -25.30 -9.69 11.09
C THR A 32 -24.11 -8.74 10.94
N GLY A 33 -22.98 -9.24 10.43
CA GLY A 33 -21.79 -8.43 10.10
C GLY A 33 -22.05 -7.43 8.97
N ALA A 34 -22.73 -7.87 7.90
CA ALA A 34 -23.08 -7.02 6.76
C ALA A 34 -24.06 -5.89 7.13
N ARG A 35 -25.02 -6.14 8.04
CA ARG A 35 -25.91 -5.08 8.56
C ARG A 35 -25.14 -4.02 9.37
N ARG A 36 -24.17 -4.42 10.18
CA ARG A 36 -23.31 -3.49 10.94
C ARG A 36 -22.41 -2.67 10.00
N ALA A 37 -21.83 -3.29 8.97
CA ALA A 37 -21.02 -2.60 7.98
C ALA A 37 -21.82 -1.54 7.18
N ARG A 38 -23.08 -1.84 6.83
CA ARG A 38 -23.96 -0.88 6.13
C ARG A 38 -24.34 0.32 7.01
N LEU A 39 -24.60 0.12 8.30
CA LEU A 39 -24.88 1.21 9.24
C LEU A 39 -23.67 2.13 9.45
N CYS A 40 -22.44 1.57 9.51
CA CYS A 40 -21.22 2.38 9.58
C CYS A 40 -20.96 3.16 8.29
N ALA A 41 -21.20 2.57 7.11
CA ALA A 41 -20.98 3.24 5.83
C ALA A 41 -21.94 4.43 5.61
N VAL A 42 -23.20 4.33 6.03
CA VAL A 42 -24.18 5.42 5.93
C VAL A 42 -23.85 6.56 6.91
N GLY A 43 -23.38 6.24 8.12
CA GLY A 43 -22.90 7.24 9.09
C GLY A 43 -21.70 8.03 8.58
N SER A 44 -20.75 7.36 7.92
CA SER A 44 -19.55 7.99 7.34
C SER A 44 -19.86 8.92 6.16
N LEU A 45 -20.86 8.57 5.33
CA LEU A 45 -21.31 9.42 4.22
C LEU A 45 -22.02 10.69 4.71
N ALA A 46 -22.79 10.61 5.79
CA ALA A 46 -23.46 11.78 6.39
C ALA A 46 -22.45 12.76 7.01
N ALA A 47 -21.37 12.26 7.64
CA ALA A 47 -20.31 13.10 8.17
C ALA A 47 -19.49 13.81 7.07
N LEU A 48 -19.32 13.15 5.91
CA LEU A 48 -18.60 13.72 4.77
C LEU A 48 -19.39 14.86 4.09
N ALA A 49 -20.73 14.80 4.10
CA ALA A 49 -21.59 15.84 3.52
C ALA A 49 -21.66 17.15 4.33
N VAL A 50 -21.43 17.09 5.64
CA VAL A 50 -21.40 18.29 6.50
C VAL A 50 -20.09 19.09 6.33
N VAL A 51 -19.00 18.43 5.91
CA VAL A 51 -17.69 19.06 5.72
C VAL A 51 -17.56 19.76 4.36
N THR A 52 -18.35 19.38 3.35
CA THR A 52 -18.24 19.95 1.98
C THR A 52 -19.07 21.21 1.74
N LEU A 53 -20.03 21.53 2.60
CA LEU A 53 -20.90 22.72 2.43
C LEU A 53 -20.38 23.99 3.13
N GLY A 54 -19.26 23.91 3.85
CA GLY A 54 -18.69 25.00 4.65
C GLY A 54 -17.48 25.69 4.01
N GLY A 55 -17.67 26.38 2.88
CA GLY A 55 -16.94 27.60 2.50
C GLY A 55 -15.48 27.50 2.00
N PHE A 56 -15.25 27.96 0.77
CA PHE A 56 -14.25 28.99 0.45
C PHE A 56 -14.43 29.50 -0.99
N ALA A 57 -14.54 30.81 -1.15
CA ALA A 57 -14.73 31.51 -2.43
C ALA A 57 -13.42 31.59 -3.26
N PRO A 58 -13.47 31.78 -4.59
CA PRO A 58 -12.28 31.86 -5.44
C PRO A 58 -11.70 33.28 -5.46
N PHE A 59 -10.37 33.39 -5.39
CA PHE A 59 -9.64 34.63 -5.60
C PHE A 59 -9.06 34.64 -7.02
N PHE A 60 -9.48 35.63 -7.81
CA PHE A 60 -9.00 35.91 -9.17
C PHE A 60 -7.72 36.78 -9.15
N GLY A 61 -6.84 36.56 -10.13
CA GLY A 61 -5.72 37.42 -10.52
C GLY A 61 -4.65 36.59 -11.26
N ALA A 62 -4.61 36.57 -12.61
CA ALA A 62 -3.89 37.50 -13.51
C ALA A 62 -2.38 37.56 -13.18
N VAL A 63 -1.39 37.41 -14.06
CA VAL A 63 -1.20 37.37 -15.53
C VAL A 63 0.23 36.84 -15.74
N GLN A 64 0.53 36.03 -16.77
CA GLN A 64 1.80 36.16 -17.52
C GLN A 64 1.70 35.50 -18.90
N GLU A 65 2.23 36.21 -19.89
CA GLU A 65 2.10 36.06 -21.35
C GLU A 65 2.88 34.90 -22.02
N PRO A 66 2.58 34.57 -23.30
CA PRO A 66 3.15 33.43 -24.03
C PRO A 66 4.52 33.71 -24.68
N VAL A 67 5.34 32.66 -24.77
CA VAL A 67 6.63 32.65 -25.50
C VAL A 67 6.38 32.18 -26.96
N PRO A 68 6.91 32.87 -27.99
CA PRO A 68 6.67 32.54 -29.40
C PRO A 68 7.50 31.36 -29.91
N PRO A 69 7.11 30.72 -31.04
CA PRO A 69 7.87 29.64 -31.66
C PRO A 69 9.10 30.17 -32.40
N ALA A 70 10.16 29.35 -32.43
CA ALA A 70 11.34 29.63 -33.23
C ALA A 70 11.06 29.34 -34.71
N ASP A 71 11.21 30.38 -35.53
CA ASP A 71 11.54 30.33 -36.96
C ASP A 71 12.71 29.35 -37.18
N GLY A 72 12.72 28.51 -38.20
CA GLY A 72 12.75 28.91 -39.60
C GLY A 72 14.20 28.78 -40.09
N LEU A 73 14.52 27.65 -40.73
CA LEU A 73 15.63 27.53 -41.66
C LEU A 73 15.13 26.68 -42.83
N GLU A 74 14.59 27.38 -43.80
CA GLU A 74 14.50 26.97 -45.19
C GLU A 74 15.93 26.91 -45.74
N ASP A 75 16.28 25.81 -46.39
CA ASP A 75 17.42 25.76 -47.32
C ASP A 75 16.88 25.17 -48.63
N GLU A 76 16.60 26.07 -49.57
CA GLU A 76 16.38 25.75 -50.96
C GLU A 76 17.74 25.59 -51.65
N ALA A 77 17.98 24.46 -52.30
CA ALA A 77 18.90 24.42 -53.43
C ALA A 77 18.55 23.27 -54.40
N GLU A 78 18.23 23.71 -55.62
CA GLU A 78 18.69 23.13 -56.89
C GLU A 78 17.98 21.89 -57.44
N THR A 79 17.01 22.19 -58.30
CA THR A 79 16.60 21.39 -59.45
C THR A 79 17.76 21.19 -60.44
N GLU A 80 18.15 19.95 -60.68
CA GLU A 80 18.93 19.58 -61.87
C GLU A 80 18.47 18.23 -62.44
N GLY A 81 18.25 18.20 -63.75
CA GLY A 81 18.48 17.03 -64.61
C GLY A 81 17.56 15.82 -64.45
N ALA A 82 16.48 15.79 -65.24
CA ALA A 82 15.75 14.57 -65.53
C ALA A 82 16.62 13.58 -66.34
N GLU A 83 17.02 12.47 -65.72
CA GLU A 83 17.50 11.25 -66.38
C GLU A 83 16.35 10.24 -66.52
N PRO A 84 16.18 9.55 -67.66
CA PRO A 84 15.06 8.63 -67.85
C PRO A 84 15.26 7.34 -67.06
N ALA A 85 14.18 6.89 -66.43
CA ALA A 85 14.09 5.68 -65.63
C ALA A 85 14.60 4.42 -66.36
N PRO A 86 15.39 3.55 -65.71
CA PRO A 86 15.59 2.19 -66.19
C PRO A 86 14.32 1.36 -65.94
N ALA A 87 14.16 0.38 -66.83
CA ALA A 87 12.98 -0.47 -66.98
C ALA A 87 12.54 -1.15 -65.68
N SER A 88 11.23 -1.20 -65.51
CA SER A 88 10.48 -2.01 -64.54
C SER A 88 10.99 -3.45 -64.47
N GLU A 89 11.58 -3.80 -63.33
CA GLU A 89 11.74 -5.18 -62.87
C GLU A 89 10.34 -5.81 -62.69
N PRO A 90 10.17 -7.12 -62.98
CA PRO A 90 8.89 -7.78 -62.82
C PRO A 90 8.50 -7.75 -61.33
N ALA A 91 7.22 -7.48 -61.07
CA ALA A 91 6.63 -7.49 -59.75
C ALA A 91 6.85 -8.86 -59.10
N ASP A 92 7.87 -8.94 -58.24
CA ASP A 92 8.00 -10.01 -57.27
C ASP A 92 6.77 -9.97 -56.37
N ASP A 93 6.25 -11.16 -56.11
CA ASP A 93 5.05 -11.46 -55.35
C ASP A 93 4.94 -10.60 -54.08
N GLU A 94 4.03 -9.61 -54.06
CA GLU A 94 3.63 -8.95 -52.81
C GLU A 94 2.93 -10.01 -51.96
N GLU A 95 3.70 -10.68 -51.09
CA GLU A 95 3.16 -11.41 -49.96
C GLU A 95 2.16 -10.48 -49.26
N PRO A 96 0.93 -10.93 -48.97
CA PRO A 96 -0.04 -10.09 -48.29
C PRO A 96 0.60 -9.62 -47.00
N LEU A 97 0.73 -8.30 -46.82
CA LEU A 97 1.16 -7.64 -45.60
C LEU A 97 0.33 -8.22 -44.44
N VAL A 98 0.88 -9.23 -43.78
CA VAL A 98 0.33 -9.76 -42.54
C VAL A 98 0.47 -8.62 -41.56
N ALA A 99 -0.64 -7.94 -41.29
CA ALA A 99 -0.69 -6.90 -40.28
C ALA A 99 -0.07 -7.49 -39.01
N PRO A 100 0.97 -6.84 -38.44
CA PRO A 100 1.62 -7.38 -37.25
C PRO A 100 0.54 -7.65 -36.20
N GLU A 101 0.53 -8.86 -35.65
CA GLU A 101 -0.37 -9.16 -34.54
C GLU A 101 -0.19 -8.09 -33.47
N PRO A 102 -1.29 -7.52 -32.92
CA PRO A 102 -1.18 -6.45 -31.96
C PRO A 102 -0.37 -6.95 -30.77
N GLU A 103 0.77 -6.30 -30.50
CA GLU A 103 1.58 -6.57 -29.31
C GLU A 103 0.66 -6.53 -28.08
N PRO A 104 0.82 -7.48 -27.14
CA PRO A 104 -0.03 -7.51 -25.95
C PRO A 104 0.11 -6.19 -25.18
N LEU A 105 -1.04 -5.59 -24.84
CA LEU A 105 -1.09 -4.37 -24.04
C LEU A 105 -0.37 -4.60 -22.70
N ARG A 106 0.75 -3.91 -22.50
CA ARG A 106 1.51 -3.94 -21.25
C ARG A 106 0.97 -2.95 -20.21
N GLU A 107 0.11 -2.03 -20.64
CA GLU A 107 -0.54 -1.06 -19.78
C GLU A 107 -1.95 -0.67 -20.25
N LEU A 108 -2.76 -0.26 -19.28
CA LEU A 108 -4.06 0.38 -19.43
C LEU A 108 -3.99 1.74 -18.74
N VAL A 109 -4.32 2.80 -19.48
CA VAL A 109 -4.28 4.19 -19.01
C VAL A 109 -5.64 4.84 -19.20
N LEU A 110 -6.19 5.40 -18.13
CA LEU A 110 -7.37 6.28 -18.20
C LEU A 110 -6.92 7.72 -18.03
N THR A 111 -7.32 8.60 -18.95
CA THR A 111 -7.00 10.03 -18.96
C THR A 111 -8.24 10.89 -18.66
N ASP A 112 -8.03 12.10 -18.16
CA ASP A 112 -9.07 13.13 -18.08
C ASP A 112 -9.25 13.87 -19.42
N GLU A 113 -10.21 14.80 -19.48
CA GLU A 113 -10.52 15.61 -20.67
C GLU A 113 -9.32 16.43 -21.17
N ALA A 114 -8.36 16.75 -20.30
CA ALA A 114 -7.14 17.46 -20.66
C ALA A 114 -6.00 16.51 -21.09
N GLY A 115 -6.30 15.21 -21.26
CA GLY A 115 -5.32 14.18 -21.63
C GLY A 115 -4.41 13.75 -20.48
N ARG A 116 -4.65 14.19 -19.24
CA ARG A 116 -3.80 13.83 -18.10
C ARG A 116 -4.19 12.48 -17.54
N ARG A 117 -3.20 11.64 -17.27
CA ARG A 117 -3.39 10.33 -16.64
C ARG A 117 -4.10 10.46 -15.30
N ARG A 118 -5.14 9.65 -15.10
CA ARG A 118 -5.92 9.50 -13.86
C ARG A 118 -5.77 8.12 -13.25
N VAL A 119 -5.71 7.09 -14.09
CA VAL A 119 -5.49 5.71 -13.68
C VAL A 119 -4.41 5.11 -14.58
N TRP A 120 -3.52 4.34 -13.97
CA TRP A 120 -2.58 3.47 -14.66
C TRP A 120 -2.72 2.06 -14.09
N LEU A 121 -2.71 1.06 -14.95
CA LEU A 121 -2.57 -0.34 -14.60
C LEU A 121 -1.58 -0.94 -15.58
N GLY A 122 -0.50 -1.56 -15.12
CA GLY A 122 0.44 -2.14 -16.07
C GLY A 122 1.64 -2.82 -15.44
N THR A 123 2.49 -3.33 -16.32
CA THR A 123 3.81 -3.86 -16.00
C THR A 123 4.89 -2.88 -16.41
N ARG A 124 5.95 -2.75 -15.62
CA ARG A 124 7.12 -1.95 -15.95
C ARG A 124 8.24 -2.86 -16.45
N LYS A 125 9.20 -2.27 -17.17
CA LYS A 125 10.47 -2.93 -17.45
C LYS A 125 11.10 -3.34 -16.11
N GLY A 126 11.53 -4.59 -16.00
CA GLY A 126 12.06 -5.16 -14.76
C GLY A 126 11.06 -6.00 -13.95
N GLY A 127 9.85 -6.28 -14.44
CA GLY A 127 8.97 -7.29 -13.83
C GLY A 127 8.03 -6.80 -12.74
N SER A 128 8.18 -5.56 -12.28
CA SER A 128 7.20 -4.93 -11.38
C SER A 128 5.87 -4.65 -12.09
N CYS A 129 4.77 -4.77 -11.37
CA CYS A 129 3.44 -4.43 -11.87
C CYS A 129 2.64 -3.64 -10.83
N GLY A 130 1.60 -2.94 -11.27
CA GLY A 130 0.78 -2.21 -10.31
C GLY A 130 -0.36 -1.40 -10.90
N LEU A 131 -1.04 -0.72 -9.98
CA LEU A 131 -2.13 0.22 -10.24
C LEU A 131 -1.80 1.56 -9.57
N GLY A 132 -1.96 2.67 -10.29
CA GLY A 132 -1.73 4.01 -9.78
C GLY A 132 -2.93 4.92 -10.01
N LEU A 133 -3.31 5.69 -8.99
CA LEU A 133 -4.31 6.76 -9.06
C LEU A 133 -3.61 8.11 -8.98
N TYR A 134 -3.90 8.98 -9.94
CA TYR A 134 -3.25 10.28 -10.10
C TYR A 134 -4.25 11.41 -9.91
N ASP A 135 -3.78 12.55 -9.44
CA ASP A 135 -4.59 13.75 -9.29
C ASP A 135 -4.59 14.66 -10.52
N ALA A 136 -5.21 15.84 -10.42
CA ALA A 136 -5.40 16.76 -11.54
C ALA A 136 -4.08 17.36 -12.08
N VAL A 137 -3.00 17.31 -11.29
CA VAL A 137 -1.67 17.76 -11.72
C VAL A 137 -0.76 16.59 -12.10
N GLY A 138 -1.30 15.36 -12.19
CA GLY A 138 -0.55 14.17 -12.58
C GLY A 138 0.29 13.57 -11.46
N THR A 139 0.11 14.00 -10.21
CA THR A 139 0.83 13.43 -9.06
C THR A 139 0.13 12.16 -8.57
N ALA A 140 0.89 11.08 -8.35
CA ALA A 140 0.38 9.85 -7.76
C ALA A 140 -0.13 10.10 -6.32
N ARG A 141 -1.32 9.61 -6.01
CA ARG A 141 -1.98 9.74 -4.70
C ARG A 141 -2.14 8.40 -3.99
N SER A 142 -2.33 7.35 -4.76
CA SER A 142 -2.44 5.98 -4.28
C SER A 142 -1.82 5.05 -5.30
N GLU A 143 -0.99 4.12 -4.84
CA GLU A 143 -0.36 3.15 -5.72
C GLU A 143 -0.34 1.77 -5.05
N LEU A 144 -0.82 0.76 -5.77
CA LEU A 144 -0.67 -0.66 -5.43
C LEU A 144 0.40 -1.24 -6.33
N PHE A 145 1.49 -1.75 -5.77
CA PHE A 145 2.60 -2.32 -6.53
C PHE A 145 2.98 -3.71 -6.04
N LEU A 146 3.45 -4.52 -6.98
CA LEU A 146 4.23 -5.72 -6.76
C LEU A 146 5.62 -5.48 -7.37
N THR A 147 6.68 -5.62 -6.58
CA THR A 147 8.06 -5.54 -7.08
C THR A 147 8.46 -6.84 -7.78
N ALA A 148 9.58 -6.83 -8.49
CA ALA A 148 10.07 -8.05 -9.16
C ALA A 148 10.51 -9.11 -8.14
N GLU A 149 10.91 -8.65 -6.96
CA GLU A 149 11.36 -9.39 -5.81
C GLU A 149 10.19 -9.94 -4.96
N GLY A 150 8.94 -9.63 -5.35
CA GLY A 150 7.74 -10.16 -4.70
C GLY A 150 7.19 -9.30 -3.56
N GLU A 151 7.76 -8.12 -3.31
CA GLU A 151 7.21 -7.21 -2.31
C GLU A 151 5.89 -6.62 -2.81
N SER A 152 4.84 -6.75 -2.01
CA SER A 152 3.54 -6.17 -2.31
C SER A 152 3.28 -4.96 -1.42
N ARG A 153 2.86 -3.83 -2.00
CA ARG A 153 2.62 -2.61 -1.24
C ARG A 153 1.50 -1.75 -1.77
N LEU A 154 0.67 -1.24 -0.86
CA LEU A 154 -0.19 -0.08 -1.03
C LEU A 154 0.53 1.15 -0.44
N MET A 155 0.67 2.19 -1.25
CA MET A 155 1.28 3.46 -0.88
C MET A 155 0.26 4.59 -1.04
N LEU A 156 0.13 5.45 -0.04
CA LEU A 156 -0.65 6.69 -0.11
C LEU A 156 0.28 7.89 0.00
N SER A 157 0.11 8.87 -0.89
CA SER A 157 1.02 10.02 -1.02
C SER A 157 0.29 11.35 -0.85
N ASP A 158 0.94 12.33 -0.20
CA ASP A 158 0.40 13.68 -0.03
C ASP A 158 0.50 14.51 -1.30
N ARG A 159 -0.01 15.76 -1.25
CA ARG A 159 -0.10 16.66 -2.40
C ARG A 159 1.23 16.88 -3.15
N ARG A 160 2.36 16.75 -2.47
CA ARG A 160 3.72 16.92 -3.03
C ARG A 160 4.31 15.60 -3.56
N GLY A 161 3.53 14.52 -3.53
CA GLY A 161 3.96 13.18 -3.93
C GLY A 161 4.72 12.44 -2.83
N ARG A 162 4.71 12.93 -1.58
CA ARG A 162 5.46 12.29 -0.50
C ARG A 162 4.66 11.14 0.11
N PRO A 163 5.23 9.94 0.26
CA PRO A 163 4.65 8.83 1.01
C PRO A 163 4.17 9.24 2.40
N ARG A 164 2.92 8.88 2.75
CA ARG A 164 2.26 9.16 4.03
C ARG A 164 1.84 7.92 4.78
N ALA A 165 1.42 6.91 4.03
CA ALA A 165 1.01 5.63 4.57
C ALA A 165 1.46 4.54 3.63
N TYR A 166 1.86 3.43 4.24
CA TYR A 166 2.32 2.22 3.58
C TYR A 166 1.65 1.04 4.25
N VAL A 167 1.15 0.11 3.46
CA VAL A 167 0.72 -1.23 3.90
C VAL A 167 1.30 -2.22 2.93
N GLY A 168 2.06 -3.20 3.39
CA GLY A 168 2.67 -4.15 2.49
C GLY A 168 3.35 -5.31 3.18
N VAL A 169 3.92 -6.16 2.35
CA VAL A 169 4.68 -7.35 2.73
C VAL A 169 6.03 -7.23 2.04
N GLY A 170 7.11 -7.21 2.84
CA GLY A 170 8.49 -7.15 2.33
C GLY A 170 9.00 -8.49 1.80
N GLU A 171 10.24 -8.52 1.32
CA GLU A 171 10.87 -9.67 0.65
C GLU A 171 10.81 -10.98 1.45
N GLU A 172 10.94 -10.92 2.78
CA GLU A 172 10.91 -12.10 3.66
C GLU A 172 9.49 -12.46 4.14
N GLY A 173 8.45 -11.89 3.52
CA GLY A 173 7.06 -12.13 3.91
C GLY A 173 6.61 -11.35 5.14
N ALA A 174 7.46 -10.44 5.66
CA ALA A 174 7.17 -9.63 6.83
C ALA A 174 6.09 -8.56 6.52
N PRO A 175 4.88 -8.66 7.10
CA PRO A 175 3.84 -7.64 6.93
C PRO A 175 4.16 -6.38 7.75
N LEU A 176 3.92 -5.22 7.15
CA LEU A 176 4.16 -3.92 7.77
C LEU A 176 3.09 -2.90 7.36
N VAL A 177 2.64 -2.14 8.34
CA VAL A 177 1.91 -0.88 8.21
C VAL A 177 2.81 0.23 8.73
N ARG A 178 2.96 1.31 7.96
CA ARG A 178 3.76 2.48 8.35
C ARG A 178 3.01 3.76 8.07
N LEU A 179 3.08 4.72 8.98
CA LEU A 179 2.67 6.11 8.79
C LEU A 179 3.89 7.02 8.88
N ALA A 180 3.91 8.07 8.05
CA ALA A 180 5.01 9.04 7.97
C ALA A 180 4.55 10.47 8.28
N ASP A 181 5.49 11.31 8.75
CA ASP A 181 5.32 12.75 8.99
C ASP A 181 5.42 13.59 7.70
N ARG A 182 5.31 14.93 7.81
CA ARG A 182 5.36 15.92 6.70
C ARG A 182 6.63 15.85 5.87
N GLU A 183 7.70 15.35 6.44
CA GLU A 183 9.01 15.20 5.84
C GLU A 183 9.18 13.80 5.21
N GLY A 184 8.22 12.89 5.40
CA GLY A 184 8.27 11.51 4.91
C GLY A 184 8.98 10.55 5.87
N ARG A 185 9.25 10.96 7.11
CA ARG A 185 9.91 10.15 8.13
C ARG A 185 8.88 9.27 8.85
N PRO A 186 9.16 8.00 9.13
CA PRO A 186 8.23 7.12 9.84
C PRO A 186 7.96 7.64 11.25
N VAL A 187 6.68 7.68 11.62
CA VAL A 187 6.21 8.05 12.97
C VAL A 187 5.43 6.93 13.66
N LEU A 188 4.88 6.00 12.88
CA LEU A 188 4.24 4.80 13.38
C LEU A 188 4.59 3.64 12.48
N GLU A 189 4.92 2.51 13.09
CA GLU A 189 5.13 1.24 12.40
C GLU A 189 4.42 0.13 13.18
N ALA A 190 3.70 -0.73 12.48
CA ALA A 190 3.06 -1.91 13.05
C ALA A 190 3.27 -3.09 12.10
N GLY A 191 3.79 -4.21 12.61
CA GLY A 191 4.13 -5.32 11.74
C GLY A 191 4.68 -6.52 12.49
N ILE A 192 5.07 -7.53 11.72
CA ILE A 192 5.80 -8.69 12.20
C ILE A 192 7.20 -8.61 11.61
N ASP A 193 8.23 -8.71 12.44
CA ASP A 193 9.60 -8.71 11.96
C ASP A 193 9.97 -10.07 11.34
N PRO A 194 11.10 -10.18 10.64
CA PRO A 194 11.56 -11.45 10.07
C PRO A 194 11.69 -12.61 11.05
N MET A 195 11.90 -12.32 12.34
CA MET A 195 12.04 -13.30 13.40
C MET A 195 10.68 -13.68 14.02
N GLY A 196 9.56 -13.13 13.53
CA GLY A 196 8.22 -13.42 14.01
C GLY A 196 7.74 -12.56 15.18
N ALA A 197 8.52 -11.57 15.62
CA ALA A 197 8.09 -10.66 16.68
C ALA A 197 7.05 -9.67 16.14
N THR A 198 5.88 -9.63 16.77
CA THR A 198 4.84 -8.63 16.47
C THR A 198 5.17 -7.34 17.20
N ARG A 199 5.18 -6.21 16.49
CA ARG A 199 5.52 -4.89 17.05
C ARG A 199 4.54 -3.82 16.64
N VAL A 200 4.31 -2.86 17.53
CA VAL A 200 3.69 -1.56 17.25
C VAL A 200 4.57 -0.50 17.88
N ARG A 201 5.13 0.39 17.06
CA ARG A 201 6.12 1.39 17.44
C ARG A 201 5.62 2.76 17.07
N VAL A 202 5.72 3.71 17.99
CA VAL A 202 5.58 5.15 17.73
C VAL A 202 6.95 5.78 17.88
N VAL A 203 7.39 6.49 16.86
CA VAL A 203 8.73 7.09 16.78
C VAL A 203 8.56 8.60 16.67
N ASP A 204 9.31 9.35 17.48
CA ASP A 204 9.57 10.76 17.23
C ASP A 204 10.83 10.87 16.37
N PRO A 205 10.71 11.13 15.05
CA PRO A 205 11.85 11.16 14.16
C PRO A 205 12.78 12.35 14.42
N ALA A 206 12.33 13.38 15.14
CA ALA A 206 13.18 14.53 15.48
C ALA A 206 14.10 14.22 16.66
N THR A 207 13.67 13.36 17.58
CA THR A 207 14.44 13.01 18.79
C THR A 207 14.96 11.58 18.82
N GLY A 208 14.50 10.70 17.92
CA GLY A 208 14.80 9.27 17.93
C GLY A 208 14.13 8.50 19.07
N ARG A 209 13.26 9.14 19.86
CA ARG A 209 12.52 8.47 20.94
C ARG A 209 11.51 7.50 20.35
N VAL A 210 11.30 6.42 21.06
CA VAL A 210 10.40 5.35 20.63
C VAL A 210 9.58 4.83 21.79
N VAL A 211 8.32 4.55 21.51
CA VAL A 211 7.44 3.75 22.37
C VAL A 211 7.09 2.52 21.56
N GLU A 212 7.35 1.33 22.09
CA GLU A 212 7.05 0.10 21.39
C GLU A 212 6.32 -0.89 22.30
N LEU A 213 5.21 -1.41 21.77
CA LEU A 213 4.56 -2.62 22.26
C LEU A 213 4.98 -3.78 21.37
N HIS A 214 5.34 -4.91 21.98
CA HIS A 214 5.73 -6.10 21.23
C HIS A 214 5.24 -7.39 21.87
N VAL A 215 5.18 -8.42 21.04
CA VAL A 215 5.18 -9.83 21.44
C VAL A 215 6.37 -10.45 20.72
N LEU A 216 7.34 -10.95 21.48
CA LEU A 216 8.51 -11.64 20.93
C LEU A 216 8.10 -12.98 20.30
N GLU A 217 8.98 -13.57 19.50
CA GLU A 217 8.77 -14.88 18.87
C GLU A 217 8.37 -15.97 19.87
N ASP A 218 8.97 -15.95 21.07
CA ASP A 218 8.67 -16.88 22.17
C ASP A 218 7.37 -16.55 22.93
N GLY A 219 6.59 -15.58 22.45
CA GLY A 219 5.30 -15.19 23.00
C GLY A 219 5.37 -14.17 24.13
N ARG A 220 6.56 -13.76 24.59
CA ARG A 220 6.68 -12.79 25.68
C ARG A 220 6.20 -11.41 25.25
N PRO A 221 5.17 -10.84 25.91
CA PRO A 221 4.74 -9.48 25.66
C PRO A 221 5.65 -8.48 26.39
N GLY A 222 5.82 -7.31 25.79
CA GLY A 222 6.56 -6.21 26.40
C GLY A 222 6.13 -4.85 25.90
N LEU A 223 6.44 -3.85 26.71
CA LEU A 223 6.40 -2.43 26.41
C LEU A 223 7.77 -1.86 26.73
N PHE A 224 8.36 -1.10 25.80
CA PHE A 224 9.55 -0.32 26.10
C PHE A 224 9.41 1.14 25.70
N LEU A 225 10.05 2.00 26.49
CA LEU A 225 10.23 3.43 26.25
C LEU A 225 11.72 3.68 26.00
N GLY A 226 12.06 3.97 24.75
CA GLY A 226 13.41 4.29 24.31
C GLY A 226 13.66 5.80 24.29
N GLY A 227 14.82 6.19 24.79
CA GLY A 227 15.35 7.54 24.75
C GLY A 227 16.01 7.86 23.42
N ARG A 228 16.84 8.91 23.43
CA ARG A 228 17.71 9.21 22.30
C ARG A 228 18.73 8.06 22.13
N GLU A 229 19.18 7.84 20.91
CA GLU A 229 20.23 6.84 20.59
C GLU A 229 19.84 5.38 20.88
N GLY A 230 18.55 5.08 21.05
CA GLY A 230 18.04 3.71 21.22
C GLY A 230 18.20 3.15 22.64
N ILE A 231 18.59 3.97 23.62
CA ILE A 231 18.71 3.53 25.02
C ILE A 231 17.32 3.26 25.59
N GLU A 232 17.07 2.02 26.01
CA GLU A 232 15.85 1.62 26.69
C GLU A 232 15.84 2.15 28.13
N HIS A 233 15.00 3.15 28.41
CA HIS A 233 14.88 3.77 29.73
C HIS A 233 13.87 3.09 30.63
N VAL A 234 12.80 2.55 30.06
CA VAL A 234 11.77 1.82 30.82
C VAL A 234 11.36 0.61 30.02
N SER A 235 11.33 -0.55 30.67
CA SER A 235 10.84 -1.80 30.11
C SER A 235 9.84 -2.44 31.06
N LEU A 236 8.68 -2.80 30.56
CA LEU A 236 7.67 -3.62 31.24
C LEU A 236 7.44 -4.87 30.40
N GLY A 237 7.46 -6.05 30.99
CA GLY A 237 7.18 -7.28 30.25
C GLY A 237 7.11 -8.50 31.11
N LEU A 238 6.98 -9.67 30.47
CA LEU A 238 7.05 -10.96 31.14
C LEU A 238 8.40 -11.62 30.93
N SER A 239 8.88 -12.34 31.94
CA SER A 239 10.01 -13.25 31.83
C SER A 239 9.63 -14.52 31.05
N THR A 240 10.58 -15.43 30.86
CA THR A 240 10.32 -16.76 30.29
C THR A 240 9.50 -17.68 31.20
N THR A 241 9.25 -17.28 32.45
CA THR A 241 8.42 -17.99 33.43
C THR A 241 7.13 -17.25 33.74
N ASP A 242 6.71 -16.33 32.86
CA ASP A 242 5.55 -15.44 33.02
C ASP A 242 5.59 -14.53 34.25
N ALA A 243 6.76 -14.35 34.87
CA ALA A 243 6.91 -13.39 35.95
C ALA A 243 6.91 -11.97 35.36
N PRO A 244 6.10 -11.04 35.88
CA PRO A 244 6.15 -9.66 35.42
C PRO A 244 7.51 -9.04 35.77
N GLY A 245 7.89 -7.99 35.05
CA GLY A 245 9.12 -7.28 35.32
C GLY A 245 9.02 -5.83 34.90
N LEU A 246 9.47 -4.93 35.78
CA LEU A 246 9.68 -3.51 35.48
C LEU A 246 11.16 -3.18 35.69
N ARG A 247 11.80 -2.66 34.65
CA ARG A 247 13.19 -2.18 34.71
C ARG A 247 13.25 -0.75 34.23
N MET A 248 14.08 0.06 34.91
CA MET A 248 14.40 1.42 34.49
C MET A 248 15.91 1.61 34.39
N ARG A 249 16.35 2.35 33.37
CA ARG A 249 17.76 2.68 33.14
C ARG A 249 18.00 4.18 33.05
N ASP A 250 19.16 4.62 33.51
CA ASP A 250 19.64 6.00 33.36
C ASP A 250 20.07 6.31 31.91
N GLU A 251 20.50 7.54 31.67
CA GLU A 251 21.02 8.02 30.37
C GLU A 251 22.27 7.28 29.88
N ARG A 252 22.95 6.53 30.74
CA ARG A 252 24.11 5.70 30.37
C ARG A 252 23.73 4.24 30.19
N GLY A 253 22.44 3.90 30.23
CA GLY A 253 21.96 2.52 30.15
C GLY A 253 22.19 1.70 31.42
N ARG A 254 22.50 2.32 32.57
CA ARG A 254 22.67 1.60 33.84
C ARG A 254 21.32 1.40 34.50
N VAL A 255 21.06 0.19 34.99
CA VAL A 255 19.83 -0.11 35.73
C VAL A 255 19.79 0.70 37.03
N VAL A 256 18.75 1.50 37.19
CA VAL A 256 18.51 2.30 38.41
C VAL A 256 17.34 1.76 39.22
N PHE A 257 16.49 0.94 38.62
CA PHE A 257 15.38 0.27 39.26
C PHE A 257 15.08 -1.04 38.54
N GLU A 258 14.81 -2.10 39.30
CA GLU A 258 14.35 -3.38 38.79
C GLU A 258 13.42 -4.03 39.82
N ARG A 259 12.26 -4.49 39.35
CA ARG A 259 11.33 -5.30 40.13
C ARG A 259 10.82 -6.46 39.27
N PRO A 260 10.88 -7.70 39.79
CA PRO A 260 10.13 -8.83 39.24
C PRO A 260 8.66 -8.78 39.68
#